data_AF-A0A7X5DY35-F1
#
_entry.id   AF-A0A7X5DY35-F1
#
_cell.length_a   1.000
_cell.length_b   1.000
_cell.length_c   1.000
_cell.angle_alpha   90.00
_cell.angle_beta   90.00
_cell.angle_gamma   90.00
#
_symmetry.space_group_name_H-M   'P 1'
#
loop_
_entity.id
_entity.type
_entity.pdbx_description
1 polymer ?
#
loop_
_entity_poly.entity_id
_entity_poly.type
_entity_poly.pdbx_seq_one_letter_code
_entity_poly.pdbx_strand_id
1 'polypeptide(L)'
;MPKKKPGVPVMRERLLAAVENTPEDALFLAGLAVNEHEDFLKGLCLNRSRYFTRAQVLEQIERSAFQVFPAIPGFDDHLLLTPRLYVWKDSINRSQRFPATPEADTYTHVQGKSNPYYDIFFRMDTERKTIVFALGERKKEISVTEHTEWCWKLTRRDLRCQNMERLEQSFLDPFWNPIAVHIGRKALGIKPAV
;
A
#
# COMPACT_ATOMS: atom_id res chain seq x y z
N MET A 1 -10.10 -25.07 1.45
CA MET A 1 -9.62 -23.69 1.25
C MET A 1 -9.01 -23.60 -0.14
N PRO A 2 -9.35 -22.59 -0.97
CA PRO A 2 -8.70 -22.45 -2.27
C PRO A 2 -7.22 -22.14 -2.04
N LYS A 3 -6.33 -22.92 -2.64
CA LYS A 3 -4.88 -22.65 -2.65
C LYS A 3 -4.70 -21.25 -3.23
N LYS A 4 -4.28 -20.30 -2.39
CA LYS A 4 -3.94 -18.94 -2.81
C LYS A 4 -2.87 -19.10 -3.89
N LYS A 5 -3.09 -18.51 -5.07
CA LYS A 5 -2.09 -18.56 -6.14
C LYS A 5 -0.76 -18.05 -5.56
N PRO A 6 0.37 -18.75 -5.77
CA PRO A 6 1.65 -18.27 -5.31
C PRO A 6 1.85 -16.85 -5.85
N GLY A 7 2.24 -15.93 -4.96
CA GLY A 7 2.51 -14.55 -5.33
C GLY A 7 3.58 -14.48 -6.43
N VAL A 8 3.57 -13.39 -7.20
CA VAL A 8 4.62 -13.15 -8.19
C VAL A 8 5.97 -13.12 -7.45
N PRO A 9 7.00 -13.87 -7.92
CA PRO A 9 8.32 -13.82 -7.32
C PRO A 9 8.87 -12.40 -7.27
N VAL A 10 9.45 -12.01 -6.14
CA VAL A 10 10.08 -10.69 -5.97
C VAL A 10 11.57 -10.84 -6.26
N MET A 11 11.97 -10.47 -7.47
CA MET A 11 13.37 -10.45 -7.89
C MET A 11 14.13 -9.32 -7.19
N ARG A 12 15.44 -9.50 -6.95
CA ARG A 12 16.32 -8.50 -6.35
C ARG A 12 16.20 -7.13 -7.02
N GLU A 13 16.36 -7.08 -8.34
CA GLU A 13 16.32 -5.83 -9.11
C GLU A 13 14.99 -5.08 -8.93
N ARG A 14 13.88 -5.83 -8.93
CA ARG A 14 12.55 -5.25 -8.72
C ARG A 14 12.39 -4.70 -7.30
N LEU A 15 12.92 -5.41 -6.30
CA LEU A 15 12.87 -4.96 -4.91
C LEU A 15 13.74 -3.71 -4.70
N LEU A 16 14.95 -3.68 -5.25
CA LEU A 16 15.83 -2.51 -5.23
C LEU A 16 15.12 -1.30 -5.85
N ALA A 17 14.65 -1.43 -7.09
CA ALA A 17 13.95 -0.35 -7.78
C ALA A 17 12.72 0.14 -6.99
N ALA A 18 11.96 -0.76 -6.36
CA ALA A 18 10.80 -0.39 -5.55
C ALA A 18 11.20 0.38 -4.28
N VAL A 19 12.28 0.00 -3.61
CA VAL A 19 12.76 0.69 -2.39
C VAL A 19 13.45 2.01 -2.75
N GLU A 20 14.21 2.07 -3.84
CA GLU A 20 14.84 3.29 -4.35
C GLU A 20 13.79 4.35 -4.74
N ASN A 21 12.66 3.92 -5.30
CA ASN A 21 11.53 4.79 -5.64
C ASN A 21 10.73 5.30 -4.43
N THR A 22 11.20 5.08 -3.19
CA THR A 22 10.58 5.65 -1.99
C THR A 22 11.32 6.89 -1.50
N PRO A 23 10.66 7.73 -0.67
CA PRO A 23 11.32 8.85 0.01
C PRO A 23 12.46 8.43 0.93
N GLU A 24 13.44 9.31 1.09
CA GLU A 24 14.64 9.06 1.91
C GLU A 24 14.32 8.81 3.38
N ASP A 25 13.34 9.54 3.89
CA ASP A 25 12.82 9.48 5.25
C ASP A 25 11.69 8.44 5.40
N ALA A 26 11.39 7.65 4.36
CA ALA A 26 10.42 6.58 4.46
C ALA A 26 10.88 5.52 5.47
N LEU A 27 9.91 5.05 6.26
CA LEU A 27 10.11 4.03 7.28
C LEU A 27 9.41 2.73 6.89
N PHE A 28 10.14 1.63 6.98
CA PHE A 28 9.69 0.30 6.59
C PHE A 28 9.53 -0.57 7.81
N LEU A 29 8.37 -1.22 7.94
CA LEU A 29 8.14 -2.13 9.05
C LEU A 29 8.91 -3.43 8.79
N ALA A 30 9.89 -3.70 9.64
CA ALA A 30 10.69 -4.91 9.60
C ALA A 30 10.42 -5.78 10.84
N GLY A 31 10.58 -7.09 10.68
CA GLY A 31 10.56 -8.04 11.78
C GLY A 31 11.86 -8.83 11.86
N LEU A 32 12.42 -8.89 13.06
CA LEU A 32 13.69 -9.54 13.34
C LEU A 32 13.45 -10.72 14.28
N ALA A 33 13.97 -11.89 13.93
CA ALA A 33 13.96 -13.06 14.80
C ALA A 33 14.65 -12.74 16.13
N VAL A 34 14.04 -13.11 17.26
CA VAL A 34 14.59 -12.81 18.59
C VAL A 34 15.81 -13.67 18.88
N ASN A 35 15.76 -14.95 18.51
CA ASN A 35 16.76 -15.96 18.85
C ASN A 35 17.67 -16.25 17.66
N GLU A 36 18.90 -16.67 17.93
CA GLU A 36 19.92 -16.88 16.88
C GLU A 36 19.62 -18.03 15.92
N HIS A 37 18.94 -19.06 16.42
CA HIS A 37 18.65 -20.30 15.67
C HIS A 37 17.31 -20.26 14.93
N GLU A 38 16.55 -19.18 15.10
CA GLU A 38 15.28 -19.00 14.42
C GLU A 38 15.49 -18.76 12.92
N ASP A 39 14.55 -19.25 12.12
CA ASP A 39 14.61 -19.19 10.66
C ASP A 39 13.20 -19.03 10.10
N PHE A 40 12.92 -17.85 9.56
CA PHE A 40 11.64 -17.52 8.97
C PHE A 40 11.33 -18.28 7.66
N LEU A 41 12.32 -18.91 7.02
CA LEU A 41 12.06 -19.82 5.90
C LEU A 41 11.24 -21.04 6.34
N LYS A 42 11.29 -21.39 7.63
CA LYS A 42 10.54 -22.51 8.22
C LYS A 42 9.16 -22.10 8.75
N GLY A 43 8.86 -20.81 8.78
CA GLY A 43 7.61 -20.26 9.31
C GLY A 43 7.83 -19.07 10.24
N LEU A 44 6.76 -18.40 10.63
CA LEU A 44 6.85 -17.27 11.55
C LEU A 44 7.28 -17.77 12.94
N CYS A 45 8.33 -17.15 13.49
CA CYS A 45 8.86 -17.41 14.82
C CYS A 45 8.79 -16.14 15.68
N LEU A 46 9.25 -16.22 16.94
CA LEU A 46 9.21 -15.09 17.84
C LEU A 46 10.05 -13.94 17.29
N ASN A 47 9.44 -12.77 17.09
CA ASN A 47 10.09 -11.66 16.43
C ASN A 47 9.83 -10.32 17.14
N ARG A 48 10.74 -9.37 16.90
CA ARG A 48 10.61 -7.97 17.30
C ARG A 48 10.31 -7.14 16.07
N SER A 49 9.33 -6.26 16.14
CA SER A 49 9.07 -5.30 15.08
C SER A 49 9.90 -4.03 15.28
N ARG A 50 10.45 -3.50 14.19
CA ARG A 50 11.19 -2.23 14.16
C ARG A 50 10.97 -1.51 12.85
N TYR A 51 11.01 -0.18 12.87
CA TYR A 51 11.09 0.61 11.64
C TYR A 51 12.54 0.71 11.16
N PHE A 52 12.75 0.36 9.90
CA PHE A 52 14.01 0.54 9.18
C PHE A 52 13.89 1.76 8.28
N THR A 53 14.99 2.49 8.13
CA THR A 53 15.12 3.56 7.11
C THR A 53 15.31 2.95 5.72
N ARG A 54 15.13 3.76 4.67
CA ARG A 54 15.41 3.36 3.29
C ARG A 54 16.82 2.78 3.13
N ALA A 55 17.83 3.47 3.66
CA ALA A 55 19.22 3.05 3.58
C ALA A 55 19.45 1.68 4.26
N GLN A 56 18.85 1.45 5.43
CA GLN A 56 18.96 0.16 6.11
C GLN A 56 18.31 -0.98 5.33
N VAL A 57 17.15 -0.75 4.69
CA VAL A 57 16.52 -1.79 3.85
C VAL A 57 17.39 -2.11 2.64
N LEU A 58 17.93 -1.10 1.95
CA LEU A 58 18.82 -1.29 0.80
C LEU A 58 20.09 -2.08 1.18
N GLU A 59 20.75 -1.71 2.28
CA GLU A 59 21.92 -2.44 2.81
C GLU A 59 21.62 -3.93 3.06
N GLN A 60 20.43 -4.24 3.59
CA GLN A 60 20.02 -5.63 3.85
C GLN A 60 19.71 -6.39 2.56
N ILE A 61 19.14 -5.72 1.55
CA ILE A 61 18.92 -6.31 0.22
C ILE A 61 20.26 -6.62 -0.45
N GLU A 62 21.20 -5.68 -0.43
CA GLU A 62 22.52 -5.83 -1.02
C GLU A 62 23.28 -7.01 -0.40
N ARG A 63 23.32 -7.08 0.95
CA ARG A 63 23.96 -8.15 1.70
C ARG A 63 23.22 -9.48 1.67
N SER A 64 21.97 -9.52 1.21
CA SER A 64 21.18 -10.74 1.15
C SER A 64 21.85 -11.78 0.25
N ALA A 65 21.71 -13.06 0.58
CA ALA A 65 22.04 -14.16 -0.33
C ALA A 65 20.92 -14.42 -1.36
N PHE A 66 19.73 -13.84 -1.17
CA PHE A 66 18.58 -14.11 -2.03
C PHE A 66 18.65 -13.33 -3.35
N GLN A 67 18.44 -14.02 -4.48
CA GLN A 67 18.17 -13.38 -5.78
C GLN A 67 16.67 -13.23 -6.04
N VAL A 68 15.90 -14.16 -5.47
CA VAL A 68 14.44 -14.13 -5.41
C VAL A 68 14.07 -14.12 -3.94
N PHE A 69 13.43 -13.06 -3.48
CA PHE A 69 13.13 -12.82 -2.07
C PHE A 69 11.87 -13.63 -1.70
N PRO A 70 11.97 -14.64 -0.81
CA PRO A 70 10.84 -15.46 -0.43
C PRO A 70 9.93 -14.71 0.55
N ALA A 71 8.67 -15.13 0.63
CA ALA A 71 7.81 -14.74 1.74
C ALA A 71 7.88 -15.79 2.87
N ILE A 72 7.55 -15.39 4.09
CA ILE A 72 7.38 -16.34 5.19
C ILE A 72 6.22 -17.30 4.85
N PRO A 73 6.36 -18.62 5.05
CA PRO A 73 5.27 -19.57 4.83
C PRO A 73 3.99 -19.16 5.57
N GLY A 74 2.90 -18.96 4.82
CA GLY A 74 1.61 -18.53 5.37
C GLY A 74 1.43 -17.01 5.52
N PHE A 75 2.48 -16.22 5.27
CA PHE A 75 2.47 -14.76 5.42
C PHE A 75 3.07 -14.07 4.17
N ASP A 76 2.31 -14.05 3.07
CA ASP A 76 2.75 -13.57 1.75
C ASP A 76 3.28 -12.12 1.74
N ASP A 77 2.85 -11.29 2.70
CA ASP A 77 3.24 -9.88 2.80
C ASP A 77 4.56 -9.69 3.55
N HIS A 78 5.12 -10.74 4.16
CA HIS A 78 6.36 -10.70 4.93
C HIS A 78 7.51 -11.16 4.05
N LEU A 79 8.18 -10.22 3.38
CA LEU A 79 9.24 -10.49 2.43
C LEU A 79 10.58 -10.64 3.14
N LEU A 80 11.24 -11.80 3.00
CA LEU A 80 12.48 -12.10 3.67
C LEU A 80 13.67 -11.45 2.98
N LEU A 81 14.40 -10.61 3.73
CA LEU A 81 15.69 -10.06 3.32
C LEU A 81 16.83 -11.00 3.73
N THR A 82 16.67 -11.70 4.85
CA THR A 82 17.54 -12.80 5.29
C THR A 82 16.67 -13.88 5.96
N PRO A 83 17.20 -15.07 6.29
CA PRO A 83 16.46 -16.07 7.07
C PRO A 83 15.93 -15.54 8.42
N ARG A 84 16.47 -14.44 8.95
CA ARG A 84 16.13 -13.88 10.27
C ARG A 84 15.55 -12.47 10.23
N LEU A 85 15.30 -11.95 9.02
CA LEU A 85 14.81 -10.60 8.81
C LEU A 85 13.81 -10.59 7.66
N TYR A 86 12.61 -10.08 7.93
CA TYR A 86 11.65 -9.73 6.90
C TYR A 86 11.33 -8.24 6.92
N VAL A 87 10.88 -7.74 5.77
CA VAL A 87 10.24 -6.44 5.60
C VAL A 87 8.79 -6.64 5.16
N TRP A 88 7.88 -5.82 5.69
CA TRP A 88 6.48 -5.87 5.30
C TRP A 88 6.29 -5.18 3.95
N LYS A 89 5.85 -5.93 2.92
CA LYS A 89 5.65 -5.42 1.54
C LYS A 89 4.81 -4.16 1.49
N ASP A 90 3.77 -4.09 2.31
CA ASP A 90 2.87 -2.94 2.35
C ASP A 90 3.59 -1.66 2.76
N SER A 91 4.60 -1.73 3.62
CA SER A 91 5.40 -0.54 3.96
C SER A 91 6.21 0.00 2.77
N ILE A 92 6.60 -0.87 1.82
CA ILE A 92 7.23 -0.49 0.55
C ILE A 92 6.18 0.04 -0.42
N ASN A 93 5.11 -0.73 -0.65
CA ASN A 93 4.06 -0.42 -1.61
C ASN A 93 3.30 0.88 -1.28
N ARG A 94 3.10 1.18 0.00
CA ARG A 94 2.41 2.39 0.46
C ARG A 94 3.29 3.63 0.34
N SER A 95 4.61 3.47 0.37
CA SER A 95 5.59 4.56 0.32
C SER A 95 6.14 4.87 -1.08
N GLN A 96 5.54 4.30 -2.13
CA GLN A 96 5.97 4.56 -3.51
C GLN A 96 5.77 6.03 -3.88
N ARG A 97 6.79 6.64 -4.49
CA ARG A 97 6.67 7.97 -5.09
C ARG A 97 5.91 7.88 -6.41
N PHE A 98 5.08 8.89 -6.65
CA PHE A 98 4.42 9.16 -7.91
C PHE A 98 4.86 10.56 -8.39
N PRO A 99 4.85 10.83 -9.70
CA PRO A 99 4.99 12.19 -10.22
C PRO A 99 3.97 13.15 -9.60
N ALA A 100 4.20 14.45 -9.75
CA ALA A 100 3.22 15.45 -9.32
C ALA A 100 1.88 15.23 -10.04
N THR A 101 0.77 15.27 -9.28
CA THR A 101 -0.58 15.16 -9.83
C THR A 101 -0.93 16.45 -10.57
N PRO A 102 -1.30 16.43 -11.86
CA PRO A 102 -1.76 17.62 -12.57
C PRO A 102 -3.04 18.19 -11.94
N GLU A 103 -3.19 19.51 -11.92
CA GLU A 103 -4.38 20.21 -11.37
C GLU A 103 -4.66 19.86 -9.90
N ALA A 104 -3.62 19.55 -9.11
CA ALA A 104 -3.76 19.05 -7.74
C ALA A 104 -4.61 19.96 -6.83
N ASP A 105 -4.55 21.27 -7.07
CA ASP A 105 -5.30 22.33 -6.40
C ASP A 105 -6.81 22.24 -6.60
N THR A 106 -7.27 21.51 -7.62
CA THR A 106 -8.69 21.29 -7.90
C THR A 106 -9.28 20.06 -7.18
N TYR A 107 -8.46 19.33 -6.43
CA TYR A 107 -8.86 18.12 -5.71
C TYR A 107 -8.67 18.29 -4.20
N THR A 108 -9.40 17.50 -3.44
CA THR A 108 -9.10 17.21 -2.05
C THR A 108 -7.93 16.23 -1.99
N HIS A 109 -6.86 16.60 -1.28
CA HIS A 109 -5.74 15.71 -0.98
C HIS A 109 -5.95 15.00 0.36
N VAL A 110 -5.81 13.68 0.38
CA VAL A 110 -5.88 12.88 1.60
C VAL A 110 -4.64 11.99 1.72
N GLN A 111 -4.05 12.01 2.91
CA GLN A 111 -2.87 11.24 3.27
C GLN A 111 -3.16 10.30 4.44
N GLY A 112 -2.48 9.15 4.46
CA GLY A 112 -2.52 8.21 5.57
C GLY A 112 -1.85 8.78 6.82
N LYS A 113 -2.53 8.71 7.97
CA LYS A 113 -2.06 9.27 9.24
C LYS A 113 -0.63 8.84 9.63
N SER A 114 -0.30 7.58 9.41
CA SER A 114 1.01 7.01 9.81
C SER A 114 2.05 6.99 8.68
N ASN A 115 1.66 7.35 7.45
CA ASN A 115 2.56 7.38 6.30
C ASN A 115 2.09 8.49 5.34
N PRO A 116 2.75 9.67 5.33
CA PRO A 116 2.34 10.79 4.50
C PRO A 116 2.46 10.52 2.99
N TYR A 117 3.22 9.48 2.61
CA TYR A 117 3.40 9.05 1.22
C TYR A 117 2.33 8.06 0.75
N TYR A 118 1.49 7.60 1.67
CA TYR A 118 0.31 6.84 1.33
C TYR A 118 -0.87 7.79 1.13
N ASP A 119 -1.01 8.27 -0.08
CA ASP A 119 -1.92 9.37 -0.40
C ASP A 119 -2.74 9.15 -1.68
N ILE A 120 -3.75 10.00 -1.84
CA ILE A 120 -4.62 10.10 -3.01
C ILE A 120 -5.20 11.52 -3.13
N PHE A 121 -5.49 11.94 -4.36
CA PHE A 121 -6.33 13.10 -4.63
C PHE A 121 -7.73 12.63 -5.07
N PHE A 122 -8.78 13.29 -4.61
CA PHE A 122 -10.13 13.03 -5.10
C PHE A 122 -10.99 14.29 -5.21
N ARG A 123 -12.02 14.22 -6.06
CA ARG A 123 -13.05 15.25 -6.18
C ARG A 123 -14.40 14.58 -6.38
N MET A 124 -15.39 14.95 -5.59
CA MET A 124 -16.76 14.43 -5.69
C MET A 124 -17.65 15.42 -6.47
N ASP A 125 -18.57 14.88 -7.26
CA ASP A 125 -19.63 15.62 -7.92
C ASP A 125 -20.97 15.01 -7.49
N THR A 126 -21.64 15.69 -6.55
CA THR A 126 -22.88 15.21 -5.93
C THR A 126 -24.08 15.28 -6.85
N GLU A 127 -24.06 16.13 -7.88
CA GLU A 127 -25.14 16.26 -8.86
C GLU A 127 -25.05 15.13 -9.88
N ARG A 128 -23.86 14.92 -10.44
CA ARG A 128 -23.60 13.86 -11.43
C ARG A 128 -23.41 12.48 -10.80
N LYS A 129 -23.33 12.40 -9.47
CA LYS A 129 -23.07 11.18 -8.70
C LYS A 129 -21.79 10.50 -9.13
N THR A 130 -20.70 11.26 -9.20
CA THR A 130 -19.39 10.73 -9.57
C THR A 130 -18.31 11.13 -8.58
N ILE A 131 -17.23 10.36 -8.58
CA ILE A 131 -15.99 10.70 -7.89
C ILE A 131 -14.82 10.50 -8.86
N VAL A 132 -13.96 11.50 -8.92
CA VAL A 132 -12.69 11.44 -9.65
C VAL A 132 -11.60 11.15 -8.64
N PHE A 133 -10.80 10.11 -8.88
CA PHE A 133 -9.53 9.88 -8.19
C PHE A 133 -8.37 10.28 -9.08
N ALA A 134 -7.29 10.79 -8.49
CA ALA A 134 -6.06 11.13 -9.17
C ALA A 134 -4.82 10.83 -8.31
N LEU A 135 -3.73 10.42 -8.94
CA LEU A 135 -2.40 10.29 -8.35
C LEU A 135 -1.33 10.25 -9.44
N GLY A 136 -0.41 11.22 -9.44
CA GLY A 136 0.52 11.43 -10.54
C GLY A 136 -0.23 11.58 -11.86
N GLU A 137 0.21 10.88 -12.89
CA GLU A 137 -0.42 10.94 -14.23
C GLU A 137 -1.71 10.12 -14.34
N ARG A 138 -2.11 9.39 -13.30
CA ARG A 138 -3.31 8.55 -13.33
C ARG A 138 -4.51 9.33 -12.83
N LYS A 139 -5.58 9.34 -13.62
CA LYS A 139 -6.87 9.94 -13.28
C LYS A 139 -7.99 9.00 -13.69
N LYS A 140 -9.04 8.89 -12.87
CA LYS A 140 -10.23 8.09 -13.21
C LYS A 140 -11.48 8.63 -12.52
N GLU A 141 -12.50 8.89 -13.32
CA GLU A 141 -13.85 9.13 -12.86
C GLU A 141 -14.59 7.79 -12.73
N ILE A 142 -15.31 7.60 -11.64
CA ILE A 142 -16.21 6.47 -11.42
C ILE A 142 -17.56 6.98 -10.94
N SER A 143 -18.62 6.26 -11.29
CA SER A 143 -19.96 6.54 -10.77
C SER A 143 -20.08 6.12 -9.30
N VAL A 144 -20.94 6.83 -8.57
CA VAL A 144 -21.30 6.54 -7.19
C VAL A 144 -22.76 6.08 -7.14
N THR A 145 -22.99 4.95 -6.51
CA THR A 145 -24.33 4.39 -6.27
C THR A 145 -24.68 4.58 -4.79
N GLU A 146 -25.64 5.45 -4.51
CA GLU A 146 -26.12 5.74 -3.15
C GLU A 146 -27.22 4.76 -2.70
N HIS A 147 -27.68 4.93 -1.45
CA HIS A 147 -28.76 4.15 -0.83
C HIS A 147 -28.47 2.65 -0.73
N THR A 148 -27.20 2.30 -0.54
CA THR A 148 -26.76 0.93 -0.29
C THR A 148 -26.47 0.70 1.19
N GLU A 149 -26.29 -0.56 1.60
CA GLU A 149 -25.93 -0.93 2.96
C GLU A 149 -24.47 -0.58 3.34
N TRP A 150 -23.65 -0.16 2.37
CA TRP A 150 -22.21 0.03 2.55
C TRP A 150 -21.87 1.47 2.92
N CYS A 151 -20.92 1.68 3.84
CA CYS A 151 -20.32 3.01 4.04
C CYS A 151 -19.51 3.42 2.79
N TRP A 152 -18.75 2.45 2.28
CA TRP A 152 -18.07 2.49 0.99
C TRP A 152 -17.97 1.05 0.47
N LYS A 153 -18.02 0.83 -0.83
CA LYS A 153 -17.66 -0.44 -1.46
C LYS A 153 -17.31 -0.21 -2.92
N LEU A 154 -16.03 -0.27 -3.23
CA LEU A 154 -15.58 -0.24 -4.61
C LEU A 154 -15.90 -1.58 -5.30
N THR A 155 -16.64 -1.51 -6.41
CA THR A 155 -16.89 -2.64 -7.31
C THR A 155 -16.07 -2.49 -8.60
N ARG A 156 -16.31 -3.37 -9.57
CA ARG A 156 -15.72 -3.22 -10.91
C ARG A 156 -16.34 -2.07 -11.71
N ARG A 157 -17.55 -1.62 -11.35
CA ARG A 157 -18.37 -0.67 -12.12
C ARG A 157 -18.49 0.68 -11.42
N ASP A 158 -18.65 0.67 -10.10
CA ASP A 158 -19.04 1.84 -9.31
C ASP A 158 -18.44 1.82 -7.90
N LEU A 159 -18.59 2.93 -7.18
CA LEU A 159 -18.41 3.02 -5.74
C LEU A 159 -19.78 3.08 -5.06
N ARG A 160 -20.09 2.12 -4.20
CA ARG A 160 -21.35 2.09 -3.47
C ARG A 160 -21.22 2.72 -2.10
N CYS A 161 -22.21 3.50 -1.68
CA CYS A 161 -22.25 4.11 -0.36
C CYS A 161 -23.71 4.28 0.13
N GLN A 162 -23.90 4.73 1.37
CA GLN A 162 -25.21 5.12 1.89
C GLN A 162 -25.69 6.42 1.25
N ASN A 163 -24.84 7.44 1.24
CA ASN A 163 -24.97 8.68 0.49
C ASN A 163 -23.59 9.35 0.37
N MET A 164 -23.46 10.28 -0.57
CA MET A 164 -22.20 10.95 -0.90
C MET A 164 -21.71 11.88 0.21
N GLU A 165 -22.60 12.52 0.95
CA GLU A 165 -22.21 13.39 2.08
C GLU A 165 -21.48 12.60 3.17
N ARG A 166 -22.02 11.44 3.57
CA ARG A 166 -21.37 10.53 4.53
C ARG A 166 -20.10 9.91 3.97
N LEU A 167 -20.07 9.62 2.67
CA LEU A 167 -18.87 9.12 2.00
C LEU A 167 -17.76 10.16 2.09
N GLU A 168 -18.05 11.42 1.79
CA GLU A 168 -17.09 12.53 1.88
C GLU A 168 -16.61 12.73 3.32
N GLN A 169 -17.52 12.81 4.29
CA GLN A 169 -17.17 12.89 5.71
C GLN A 169 -16.25 11.74 6.13
N SER A 170 -16.54 10.52 5.69
CA SER A 170 -15.71 9.36 5.98
C SER A 170 -14.34 9.44 5.28
N PHE A 171 -14.26 10.03 4.10
CA PHE A 171 -12.99 10.17 3.37
C PHE A 171 -12.09 11.26 3.94
N LEU A 172 -12.69 12.27 4.58
CA LEU A 172 -12.00 13.40 5.21
C LEU A 172 -11.67 13.14 6.70
N ASP A 173 -12.29 12.13 7.32
CA ASP A 173 -12.00 11.75 8.70
C ASP A 173 -10.57 11.15 8.81
N PRO A 174 -9.65 11.78 9.57
CA PRO A 174 -8.28 11.29 9.75
C PRO A 174 -8.15 9.83 10.19
N PHE A 175 -9.15 9.29 10.90
CA PHE A 175 -9.20 7.89 11.28
C PHE A 175 -9.43 6.98 10.05
N TRP A 176 -10.28 7.41 9.13
CA TRP A 176 -10.69 6.66 7.94
C TRP A 176 -9.91 7.03 6.66
N ASN A 177 -9.11 8.09 6.66
CA ASN A 177 -8.25 8.51 5.54
C ASN A 177 -7.52 7.35 4.82
N PRO A 178 -6.90 6.37 5.51
CA PRO A 178 -6.25 5.24 4.82
C PRO A 178 -7.19 4.42 3.93
N ILE A 179 -8.50 4.40 4.22
CA ILE A 179 -9.50 3.74 3.38
C ILE A 179 -9.77 4.52 2.11
N ALA A 180 -9.87 5.86 2.18
CA ALA A 180 -10.00 6.70 0.99
C ALA A 180 -8.83 6.49 0.03
N VAL A 181 -7.60 6.48 0.58
CA VAL A 181 -6.37 6.18 -0.18
C VAL A 181 -6.42 4.78 -0.78
N HIS A 182 -6.80 3.76 -0.01
CA HIS A 182 -6.90 2.38 -0.50
C HIS A 182 -7.90 2.25 -1.66
N ILE A 183 -9.09 2.81 -1.49
CA ILE A 183 -10.15 2.78 -2.51
C ILE A 183 -9.70 3.52 -3.76
N GLY A 184 -9.14 4.72 -3.62
CA GLY A 184 -8.71 5.53 -4.74
C GLY A 184 -7.57 4.89 -5.53
N ARG A 185 -6.52 4.40 -4.85
CA ARG A 185 -5.41 3.70 -5.51
C ARG A 185 -5.90 2.43 -6.22
N LYS A 186 -6.87 1.71 -5.65
CA LYS A 186 -7.49 0.55 -6.27
C LYS A 186 -8.35 0.93 -7.49
N ALA A 187 -9.11 2.03 -7.42
CA ALA A 187 -9.90 2.53 -8.54
C ALA A 187 -9.01 2.90 -9.74
N LEU A 188 -7.86 3.54 -9.47
CA LEU A 188 -6.81 3.87 -10.44
C LEU A 188 -6.03 2.66 -10.98
N GLY A 189 -6.27 1.46 -10.43
CA GLY A 189 -5.53 0.25 -10.81
C GLY A 189 -4.03 0.35 -10.53
N ILE A 190 -3.63 1.10 -9.50
CA ILE A 190 -2.24 1.15 -9.06
C ILE A 190 -1.87 -0.23 -8.54
N LYS A 191 -0.84 -0.81 -9.14
CA LYS A 191 -0.35 -2.13 -8.75
C LYS A 191 0.73 -1.99 -7.66
N PRO A 192 0.81 -2.96 -6.73
CA PRO A 192 1.95 -3.09 -5.83
C PRO A 192 3.27 -3.10 -6.61
N ALA A 193 4.27 -2.38 -6.11
CA ALA A 193 5.62 -2.39 -6.66
C ALA A 193 6.30 -3.74 -6.40
N VAL A 194 6.02 -4.37 -5.26
CA VAL A 194 6.51 -5.69 -4.82
C VAL A 194 5.40 -6.64 -4.43
#